data_AF-A0A8C8SG30-F1
#
_entry.id   AF-A0A8C8SG30-F1
#
_cell.length_a   1.000
_cell.length_b   1.000
_cell.length_c   1.000
_cell.angle_alpha   90.00
_cell.angle_beta   90.00
_cell.angle_gamma   90.00
#
_symmetry.space_group_name_H-M   'P 1'
#
loop_
_entity.id
_entity.type
_entity.pdbx_description
1 polymer ?
#
loop_
_entity_poly.entity_id
_entity_poly.type
_entity_poly.pdbx_seq_one_letter_code
_entity_poly.pdbx_strand_id
1 'polypeptide(L)'
;MVLENLEMENKDKHWVERLFCPHFSAQDFFSQAYQPESLMFEKLALERAKRVEEIYNMAIKEFQEEKRLKRKEYLSKFIVREYEPNMVDAKINISKKETEGDSSCRGAGNLDVGTEESLKKTEGHCIWNAEELADLRQEMHKNHVEGVSLKLQLSSLNSELVELKAKCKKIQVDFENAEQELLNSRKEVRCKNAQLEQIQRDSLKKDFELQALKQHLHEKKANIRSLNEELLQARSEIQSLDLKNKDLQQEVQKLKQQHDLGNKISTEKVKLYYDLKIRKIQKELEAVKNELRDEKLLHAKAVKALEILRKHFSARPLSNTLDNLRVDFL
;
A
#
# COMPACT_ATOMS: atom_id res chain seq x y z
N MET A 1 32.30 17.49 -56.12
CA MET A 1 30.99 17.04 -56.63
C MET A 1 30.18 16.42 -55.48
N VAL A 2 29.84 17.20 -54.43
CA VAL A 2 28.98 16.76 -53.29
C VAL A 2 28.20 17.95 -52.69
N LEU A 3 27.96 19.03 -53.45
CA LEU A 3 27.31 20.24 -52.91
C LEU A 3 26.02 20.63 -53.63
N GLU A 4 25.50 19.83 -54.56
CA GLU A 4 24.30 20.18 -55.34
C GLU A 4 23.03 19.38 -54.99
N ASN A 5 23.10 18.40 -54.08
CA ASN A 5 21.93 17.56 -53.77
C ASN A 5 21.09 18.02 -52.57
N LEU A 6 21.40 19.15 -51.94
CA LEU A 6 20.65 19.67 -50.77
C LEU A 6 19.65 20.79 -51.09
N GLU A 7 19.60 21.29 -52.32
CA GLU A 7 18.74 22.43 -52.68
C GLU A 7 17.39 22.07 -53.34
N MET A 8 17.15 20.80 -53.66
CA MET A 8 15.92 20.40 -54.37
C MET A 8 14.76 19.95 -53.46
N GLU A 9 14.96 19.80 -52.15
CA GLU A 9 13.96 19.22 -51.23
C GLU A 9 13.35 20.22 -50.24
N ASN A 10 13.50 21.53 -50.51
CA ASN A 10 13.13 22.60 -49.56
C ASN A 10 12.27 23.72 -50.18
N LYS A 11 11.58 23.44 -51.30
CA LYS A 11 10.73 24.42 -52.00
C LYS A 11 9.29 24.52 -51.47
N ASP A 12 8.83 23.59 -50.63
CA ASP A 12 7.44 23.53 -50.15
C ASP A 12 7.24 23.75 -48.64
N LYS A 13 8.24 24.27 -47.92
CA LYS A 13 8.09 24.56 -46.48
C LYS A 13 7.60 25.97 -46.24
N HIS A 14 6.46 26.09 -45.56
CA HIS A 14 5.83 27.36 -45.20
C HIS A 14 6.79 28.22 -44.37
N TRP A 15 6.82 29.55 -44.57
CA TRP A 15 7.78 30.45 -43.91
C TRP A 15 7.78 30.35 -42.38
N VAL A 16 6.66 29.94 -41.79
CA VAL A 16 6.52 29.67 -40.34
C VAL A 16 7.40 28.50 -39.89
N GLU A 17 7.52 27.43 -40.68
CA GLU A 17 8.35 26.27 -40.34
C GLU A 17 9.85 26.57 -40.41
N ARG A 18 10.24 27.63 -41.14
CA ARG A 18 11.63 28.12 -41.17
C ARG A 18 12.01 28.94 -39.94
N LEU A 19 11.04 29.64 -39.34
CA LEU A 19 11.26 30.45 -38.13
C LEU A 19 11.03 29.64 -36.85
N PHE A 20 10.16 28.63 -36.93
CA PHE A 20 9.85 27.71 -35.85
C PHE A 20 10.01 26.29 -36.35
N CYS A 21 11.26 25.81 -36.40
CA CYS A 21 11.52 24.39 -36.64
C CYS A 21 10.78 23.57 -35.58
N PRO A 22 9.87 22.66 -35.95
CA PRO A 22 9.20 21.80 -34.99
C PRO A 22 10.25 21.03 -34.20
N HIS A 23 10.23 21.15 -32.87
CA HIS A 23 11.14 20.41 -31.97
C HIS A 23 10.83 18.91 -31.92
N PHE A 24 9.82 18.45 -32.66
CA PHE A 24 9.39 17.06 -32.73
C PHE A 24 9.06 16.72 -34.18
N SER A 25 9.70 15.67 -34.69
CA SER A 25 9.41 15.05 -35.98
C SER A 25 8.39 13.91 -35.80
N ALA A 26 7.77 13.46 -36.89
CA ALA A 26 6.91 12.27 -36.86
C ALA A 26 7.68 11.01 -36.40
N GLN A 27 9.01 10.99 -36.52
CA GLN A 27 9.85 9.92 -35.97
C GLN A 27 10.02 10.01 -34.45
N ASP A 28 9.87 11.18 -33.84
CA ASP A 28 9.88 11.35 -32.38
C ASP A 28 8.61 10.79 -31.71
N PHE A 29 7.51 10.69 -32.47
CA PHE A 29 6.30 9.97 -32.05
C PHE A 29 6.47 8.44 -32.00
N PHE A 30 7.42 7.89 -32.76
CA PHE A 30 7.67 6.44 -32.82
C PHE A 30 8.91 6.00 -32.03
N SER A 31 9.85 6.90 -31.75
CA SER A 31 11.08 6.61 -30.99
C SER A 31 10.89 6.72 -29.47
N GLN A 32 9.86 7.44 -29.01
CA GLN A 32 9.50 7.48 -27.59
C GLN A 32 8.52 6.33 -27.28
N ALA A 33 9.11 5.17 -27.02
CA ALA A 33 8.53 3.94 -26.48
C ALA A 33 7.06 4.07 -26.00
N TYR A 34 6.13 3.70 -26.87
CA TYR A 34 4.87 3.10 -26.44
C TYR A 34 5.22 1.80 -25.69
N GLN A 35 5.47 1.90 -24.38
CA GLN A 35 5.11 0.83 -23.46
C GLN A 35 3.64 1.04 -23.17
N PRO A 36 2.72 0.20 -23.70
CA PRO A 36 1.32 0.31 -23.36
C PRO A 36 1.20 0.26 -21.84
N GLU A 37 0.48 1.19 -21.22
CA GLU A 37 0.19 1.16 -19.77
C GLU A 37 -0.39 -0.19 -19.33
N SER A 38 -0.99 -0.95 -20.26
CA SER A 38 -1.38 -2.36 -20.09
C SER A 38 -0.24 -3.27 -19.60
N LEU A 39 0.98 -3.13 -20.15
CA LEU A 39 2.14 -3.94 -19.77
C LEU A 39 2.70 -3.58 -18.38
N MET A 40 2.53 -2.32 -17.95
CA MET A 40 2.94 -1.89 -16.61
C MET A 40 1.98 -2.40 -15.53
N PHE A 41 0.67 -2.37 -15.79
CA PHE A 41 -0.33 -2.96 -14.90
C PHE A 41 -0.20 -4.49 -14.83
N GLU A 42 0.07 -5.16 -15.95
CA GLU A 42 0.28 -6.60 -16.00
C GLU A 42 1.56 -7.02 -15.27
N LYS A 43 2.66 -6.28 -15.43
CA LYS A 43 3.91 -6.50 -14.65
C LYS A 43 3.69 -6.32 -13.15
N LEU A 44 2.96 -5.28 -12.74
CA LEU A 44 2.66 -5.03 -11.33
C LEU A 44 1.76 -6.12 -10.74
N ALA A 45 0.78 -6.60 -11.52
CA ALA A 45 -0.10 -7.71 -11.13
C ALA A 45 0.69 -9.03 -10.99
N LEU A 46 1.58 -9.33 -11.94
CA LEU A 46 2.46 -10.49 -11.90
C LEU A 46 3.42 -10.44 -10.70
N GLU A 47 3.97 -9.26 -10.39
CA GLU A 47 4.85 -9.08 -9.25
C GLU A 47 4.12 -9.22 -7.90
N ARG A 48 2.86 -8.77 -7.84
CA ARG A 48 1.98 -9.02 -6.69
C ARG A 48 1.65 -10.50 -6.55
N ALA A 49 1.34 -11.19 -7.64
CA ALA A 49 1.06 -12.62 -7.65
C ALA A 49 2.28 -13.42 -7.16
N LYS A 50 3.48 -13.10 -7.65
CA LYS A 50 4.74 -13.71 -7.19
C LYS A 50 4.97 -13.51 -5.69
N ARG A 51 4.78 -12.29 -5.17
CA ARG A 51 4.92 -12.03 -3.73
C ARG A 51 3.94 -12.86 -2.90
N VAL A 52 2.69 -13.00 -3.36
CA VAL A 52 1.68 -13.81 -2.67
C VAL A 52 2.04 -15.30 -2.71
N GLU A 53 2.52 -15.79 -3.85
CA GLU A 53 3.00 -17.16 -4.02
C GLU A 53 4.21 -17.47 -3.10
N GLU A 54 5.16 -16.54 -2.99
CA GLU A 54 6.31 -16.64 -2.09
C GLU A 54 5.87 -16.72 -0.62
N ILE A 55 4.94 -15.86 -0.20
CA ILE A 55 4.39 -15.88 1.17
C ILE A 55 3.70 -17.22 1.46
N TYR A 56 2.90 -17.73 0.52
CA TYR A 56 2.19 -19.00 0.69
C TYR A 56 3.16 -20.18 0.78
N ASN A 57 4.17 -20.22 -0.10
CA ASN A 57 5.20 -21.26 -0.09
C ASN A 57 6.05 -21.22 1.20
N MET A 58 6.38 -20.03 1.69
CA MET A 58 7.05 -19.86 2.98
C MET A 58 6.20 -20.38 4.14
N ALA A 59 4.92 -20.03 4.19
CA ALA A 59 4.00 -20.51 5.22
C ALA A 59 3.84 -22.04 5.21
N ILE A 60 3.78 -22.66 4.02
CA ILE A 60 3.75 -24.13 3.90
C ILE A 60 5.04 -24.73 4.49
N LYS A 61 6.21 -24.17 4.15
CA LYS A 61 7.49 -24.67 4.64
C LYS A 61 7.59 -24.55 6.16
N GLU A 62 7.21 -23.40 6.72
CA GLU A 62 7.17 -23.17 8.16
C GLU A 62 6.23 -24.14 8.86
N PHE A 63 5.04 -24.37 8.33
CA PHE A 63 4.08 -25.33 8.88
C PHE A 63 4.61 -26.77 8.85
N GLN A 64 5.28 -27.16 7.77
CA GLN A 64 5.91 -28.48 7.65
C GLN A 64 7.08 -28.65 8.63
N GLU A 65 7.93 -27.63 8.76
CA GLU A 65 9.04 -27.62 9.72
C GLU A 65 8.53 -27.65 11.17
N GLU A 66 7.49 -26.89 11.49
CA GLU A 66 6.84 -26.90 12.81
C GLU A 66 6.26 -28.28 13.12
N LYS A 67 5.57 -28.93 12.16
CA LYS A 67 5.13 -30.31 12.33
C LYS A 67 6.28 -31.28 12.51
N ARG A 68 7.42 -31.06 11.84
CA ARG A 68 8.62 -31.88 12.00
C ARG A 68 9.26 -31.69 13.38
N LEU A 69 9.31 -30.45 13.88
CA LEU A 69 9.79 -30.13 15.22
C LEU A 69 8.90 -30.73 16.29
N LYS A 70 7.57 -30.60 16.17
CA LYS A 70 6.61 -31.25 17.08
C LYS A 70 6.79 -32.76 17.09
N ARG A 71 6.92 -33.41 15.91
CA ARG A 71 7.21 -34.86 15.84
C ARG A 71 8.54 -35.23 16.53
N LYS A 72 9.59 -34.43 16.35
CA LYS A 72 10.87 -34.62 17.05
C LYS A 72 10.75 -34.40 18.56
N GLU A 73 9.90 -33.48 19.01
CA GLU A 73 9.63 -33.22 20.42
C GLU A 73 8.79 -34.34 21.06
N TYR A 74 7.82 -34.89 20.34
CA TYR A 74 7.12 -36.12 20.75
C TYR A 74 8.08 -37.31 20.82
N LEU A 75 9.00 -37.43 19.85
CA LEU A 75 10.00 -38.49 19.85
C LEU A 75 11.06 -38.29 20.94
N SER A 76 11.47 -37.06 21.25
CA SER A 76 12.42 -36.78 22.34
C SER A 76 11.79 -37.04 23.71
N LYS A 77 10.50 -36.75 23.90
CA LYS A 77 9.74 -37.14 25.11
C LYS A 77 9.67 -38.67 25.26
N PHE A 78 9.69 -39.42 24.17
CA PHE A 78 9.72 -40.88 24.18
C PHE A 78 11.13 -41.44 24.43
N ILE A 79 12.17 -40.87 23.79
CA ILE A 79 13.58 -41.27 23.95
C ILE A 79 14.12 -40.91 25.34
N VAL A 80 13.73 -39.77 25.92
CA VAL A 80 14.09 -39.41 27.30
C VAL A 80 13.43 -40.37 28.32
N ARG A 81 12.37 -41.09 27.92
CA ARG A 81 11.74 -42.13 28.74
C ARG A 81 12.40 -43.51 28.58
N GLU A 82 13.12 -43.76 27.48
CA GLU A 82 13.81 -45.02 27.20
C GLU A 82 15.31 -45.00 27.54
N TYR A 83 15.90 -43.83 27.81
CA TYR A 83 17.29 -43.71 28.27
C TYR A 83 17.35 -43.17 29.71
N GLU A 84 16.83 -43.97 30.65
CA GLU A 84 17.45 -44.09 31.98
C GLU A 84 18.52 -45.18 31.87
N PRO A 85 19.79 -44.84 31.59
CA PRO A 85 20.86 -45.79 31.77
C PRO A 85 20.95 -46.06 33.27
N ASN A 86 20.55 -47.27 33.67
CA ASN A 86 20.98 -47.91 34.91
C ASN A 86 22.52 -48.05 34.86
N MET A 87 23.23 -46.94 35.07
CA MET A 87 24.63 -46.95 35.44
C MET A 87 24.67 -47.22 36.93
N VAL A 88 24.94 -48.49 37.23
CA VAL A 88 25.46 -48.97 38.50
C VAL A 88 26.72 -48.17 38.82
N ASP A 89 26.56 -47.04 39.51
CA ASP A 89 27.67 -46.33 40.12
C ASP A 89 28.07 -47.07 41.40
N ALA A 90 28.92 -48.07 41.19
CA ALA A 90 29.81 -48.60 42.20
C ALA A 90 30.74 -47.47 42.69
N LYS A 91 30.35 -46.80 43.78
CA LYS A 91 31.21 -45.86 44.50
C LYS A 91 31.43 -46.34 45.92
N ILE A 92 32.56 -47.03 46.06
CA ILE A 92 33.30 -47.26 47.30
C ILE A 92 33.44 -45.92 48.02
N ASN A 93 32.94 -45.83 49.25
CA ASN A 93 33.42 -44.86 50.21
C ASN A 93 33.50 -45.49 51.60
N ILE A 94 34.75 -45.61 52.03
CA ILE A 94 35.23 -46.05 53.33
C ILE A 94 35.10 -44.86 54.27
N SER A 95 34.35 -44.98 55.37
CA SER A 95 34.60 -44.15 56.54
C SER A 95 34.20 -44.87 57.83
N LYS A 96 35.22 -45.16 58.62
CA LYS A 96 35.22 -45.67 60.00
C LYS A 96 34.20 -44.94 60.90
N LYS A 97 33.53 -45.69 61.78
CA LYS A 97 33.60 -45.48 63.23
C LYS A 97 33.35 -46.79 63.99
N GLU A 98 34.31 -47.10 64.85
CA GLU A 98 34.27 -48.09 65.94
C GLU A 98 33.32 -47.59 67.04
N THR A 99 32.58 -48.50 67.70
CA THR A 99 32.65 -48.73 69.16
C THR A 99 32.01 -50.09 69.51
N GLU A 100 32.86 -50.98 70.02
CA GLU A 100 32.67 -52.04 71.03
C GLU A 100 31.31 -52.22 71.73
N GLY A 101 30.94 -53.50 71.93
CA GLY A 101 29.90 -53.95 72.84
C GLY A 101 29.62 -55.45 72.71
N ASP A 102 30.44 -56.27 73.36
CA ASP A 102 30.36 -57.74 73.45
C ASP A 102 28.98 -58.28 73.88
N SER A 103 28.60 -59.45 73.36
CA SER A 103 27.81 -60.45 74.11
C SER A 103 27.69 -61.76 73.32
N SER A 104 28.19 -62.83 73.93
CA SER A 104 28.22 -64.20 73.41
C SER A 104 26.84 -64.88 73.48
N CYS A 105 26.57 -65.83 72.58
CA CYS A 105 26.35 -67.25 72.93
C CYS A 105 25.73 -68.06 71.77
N ARG A 106 26.56 -68.98 71.26
CA ARG A 106 26.30 -70.34 70.74
C ARG A 106 24.89 -70.75 70.26
N GLY A 107 24.87 -71.32 69.06
CA GLY A 107 23.93 -72.35 68.59
C GLY A 107 24.34 -72.76 67.16
N ALA A 108 24.41 -74.01 66.73
CA ALA A 108 24.06 -75.29 67.33
C ALA A 108 24.97 -76.34 66.66
N GLY A 109 25.56 -77.22 67.46
CA GLY A 109 26.17 -78.45 66.96
C GLY A 109 25.11 -79.54 66.96
N ASN A 110 24.77 -80.03 65.77
CA ASN A 110 24.11 -81.33 65.63
C ASN A 110 25.22 -82.38 65.66
N LEU A 111 25.24 -83.21 66.71
CA LEU A 111 25.95 -84.49 66.69
C LEU A 111 24.94 -85.58 66.99
N ASP A 112 24.68 -86.30 65.92
CA ASP A 112 23.97 -87.57 65.85
C ASP A 112 24.91 -88.69 66.32
N VAL A 113 24.31 -89.63 67.05
CA VAL A 113 24.68 -91.05 67.21
C VAL A 113 26.11 -91.41 67.65
N GLY A 114 26.16 -92.04 68.83
CA GLY A 114 26.67 -93.40 68.88
C GLY A 114 27.71 -93.72 69.95
N THR A 115 27.29 -94.59 70.87
CA THR A 115 28.08 -95.68 71.47
C THR A 115 28.67 -95.40 72.86
N GLU A 116 28.06 -96.09 73.85
CA GLU A 116 28.64 -96.75 75.03
C GLU A 116 29.54 -95.87 75.93
N GLU A 117 29.35 -95.77 77.24
CA GLU A 117 29.38 -96.89 78.17
C GLU A 117 29.25 -96.36 79.61
N SER A 118 28.83 -97.24 80.50
CA SER A 118 28.90 -97.13 81.97
C SER A 118 27.80 -96.29 82.67
N LEU A 119 26.73 -97.02 82.97
CA LEU A 119 25.95 -96.88 84.20
C LEU A 119 26.84 -96.65 85.42
N LYS A 120 26.77 -95.45 85.99
CA LYS A 120 26.85 -95.28 87.44
C LYS A 120 25.55 -94.64 87.89
N LYS A 121 24.67 -95.47 88.49
CA LYS A 121 23.57 -95.03 89.34
C LYS A 121 24.19 -94.25 90.50
N THR A 122 24.35 -92.94 90.33
CA THR A 122 24.31 -92.02 91.46
C THR A 122 22.84 -91.84 91.79
N GLU A 123 22.41 -92.61 92.78
CA GLU A 123 21.17 -92.44 93.53
C GLU A 123 21.23 -91.07 94.23
N GLY A 124 21.04 -90.01 93.45
CA GLY A 124 20.81 -88.67 93.96
C GLY A 124 19.39 -88.64 94.50
N HIS A 125 19.26 -88.65 95.83
CA HIS A 125 18.04 -88.26 96.52
C HIS A 125 17.50 -86.98 95.87
N CYS A 126 16.37 -87.08 95.17
CA CYS A 126 15.66 -85.90 94.73
C CYS A 126 15.15 -85.22 95.99
N ILE A 127 15.64 -83.99 96.24
CA ILE A 127 15.28 -83.19 97.43
C ILE A 127 13.78 -82.79 97.41
N TRP A 128 13.10 -83.02 96.28
CA TRP A 128 11.76 -82.55 95.97
C TRP A 128 10.76 -83.70 96.06
N ASN A 129 9.58 -83.44 96.62
CA ASN A 129 8.49 -84.41 96.65
C ASN A 129 7.73 -84.44 95.29
N ALA A 130 6.90 -85.47 95.07
CA ALA A 130 6.22 -85.66 93.78
C ALA A 130 5.23 -84.52 93.41
N GLU A 131 4.65 -83.86 94.41
CA GLU A 131 3.73 -82.72 94.23
C GLU A 131 4.51 -81.45 93.83
N GLU A 132 5.61 -81.14 94.51
CA GLU A 132 6.50 -80.01 94.19
C GLU A 132 7.07 -80.12 92.76
N LEU A 133 7.36 -81.35 92.31
CA LEU A 133 7.83 -81.60 90.94
C LEU A 133 6.70 -81.40 89.91
N ALA A 134 5.45 -81.70 90.27
CA ALA A 134 4.28 -81.50 89.42
C ALA A 134 3.93 -80.00 89.30
N ASP A 135 3.97 -79.26 90.40
CA ASP A 135 3.77 -77.81 90.45
C ASP A 135 4.83 -77.08 89.64
N LEU A 136 6.11 -77.47 89.78
CA LEU A 136 7.20 -76.91 88.98
C LEU A 136 6.99 -77.16 87.48
N ARG A 137 6.53 -78.36 87.09
CA ARG A 137 6.21 -78.69 85.69
C ARG A 137 5.03 -77.88 85.16
N GLN A 138 3.99 -77.70 85.98
CA GLN A 138 2.83 -76.89 85.61
C GLN A 138 3.23 -75.42 85.43
N GLU A 139 4.01 -74.87 86.34
CA GLU A 139 4.50 -73.49 86.28
C GLU A 139 5.44 -73.29 85.08
N MET A 140 6.30 -74.26 84.79
CA MET A 140 7.18 -74.22 83.61
C MET A 140 6.38 -74.32 82.30
N HIS A 141 5.29 -75.10 82.28
CA HIS A 141 4.37 -75.16 81.15
C HIS A 141 3.60 -73.85 80.96
N LYS A 142 3.08 -73.26 82.04
CA LYS A 142 2.40 -71.95 82.02
C LYS A 142 3.31 -70.85 81.51
N ASN A 143 4.52 -70.74 82.07
CA ASN A 143 5.55 -69.80 81.60
C ASN A 143 5.93 -70.03 80.13
N HIS A 144 5.95 -71.28 79.67
CA HIS A 144 6.19 -71.59 78.26
C HIS A 144 5.04 -71.08 77.37
N VAL A 145 3.79 -71.34 77.73
CA VAL A 145 2.61 -70.87 76.98
C VAL A 145 2.54 -69.34 76.96
N GLU A 146 2.80 -68.68 78.09
CA GLU A 146 2.88 -67.22 78.18
C GLU A 146 4.02 -66.67 77.31
N GLY A 147 5.19 -67.30 77.35
CA GLY A 147 6.32 -66.94 76.47
C GLY A 147 5.99 -67.07 74.99
N VAL A 148 5.27 -68.14 74.59
CA VAL A 148 4.79 -68.33 73.21
C VAL A 148 3.75 -67.27 72.83
N SER A 149 2.81 -66.95 73.73
CA SER A 149 1.79 -65.91 73.54
C SER A 149 2.41 -64.52 73.33
N LEU A 150 3.34 -64.12 74.22
CA LEU A 150 4.08 -62.86 74.11
C LEU A 150 4.88 -62.79 72.80
N LYS A 151 5.51 -63.89 72.39
CA LYS A 151 6.25 -63.97 71.13
C LYS A 151 5.33 -63.78 69.91
N LEU A 152 4.13 -64.36 69.94
CA LEU A 152 3.10 -64.14 68.92
C LEU A 152 2.65 -62.67 68.89
N GLN A 153 2.35 -62.06 70.04
CA GLN A 153 1.99 -60.64 70.12
C GLN A 153 3.10 -59.73 69.59
N LEU A 154 4.35 -60.00 69.95
CA LEU A 154 5.51 -59.24 69.46
C LEU A 154 5.65 -59.37 67.93
N SER A 155 5.43 -60.57 67.38
CA SER A 155 5.43 -60.77 65.92
C SER A 155 4.31 -60.01 65.21
N SER A 156 3.10 -59.96 65.80
CA SER A 156 1.97 -59.19 65.28
C SER A 156 2.26 -57.69 65.27
N LEU A 157 2.71 -57.14 66.40
CA LEU A 157 3.09 -55.73 66.53
C LEU A 157 4.22 -55.34 65.56
N ASN A 158 5.19 -56.24 65.35
CA ASN A 158 6.26 -56.00 64.39
C ASN A 158 5.74 -55.96 62.94
N SER A 159 4.76 -56.82 62.60
CA SER A 159 4.08 -56.77 61.29
C SER A 159 3.33 -55.46 61.10
N GLU A 160 2.55 -55.03 62.09
CA GLU A 160 1.83 -53.75 62.05
C GLU A 160 2.78 -52.55 61.92
N LEU A 161 3.94 -52.59 62.60
CA LEU A 161 4.95 -51.54 62.50
C LEU A 161 5.57 -51.46 61.10
N VAL A 162 5.83 -52.60 60.47
CA VAL A 162 6.31 -52.65 59.08
C VAL A 162 5.26 -52.09 58.11
N GLU A 163 3.99 -52.45 58.29
CA GLU A 163 2.88 -51.92 57.48
C GLU A 163 2.71 -50.41 57.65
N LEU A 164 2.72 -49.91 58.90
CA LEU A 164 2.63 -48.48 59.19
C LEU A 164 3.81 -47.72 58.56
N LYS A 165 5.02 -48.26 58.67
CA LYS A 165 6.21 -47.67 58.03
C LYS A 165 6.07 -47.62 56.51
N ALA A 166 5.50 -48.65 55.89
CA ALA A 166 5.20 -48.66 54.46
C ALA A 166 4.14 -47.62 54.07
N LYS A 167 3.06 -47.50 54.86
CA LYS A 167 2.02 -46.48 54.67
C LYS A 167 2.59 -45.06 54.79
N CYS A 168 3.42 -44.80 55.80
CA CYS A 168 4.08 -43.49 55.97
C CYS A 168 4.96 -43.14 54.77
N LYS A 169 5.78 -44.09 54.28
CA LYS A 169 6.59 -43.87 53.07
C LYS A 169 5.74 -43.57 51.84
N LYS A 170 4.62 -44.28 51.67
CA LYS A 170 3.70 -44.04 50.55
C LYS A 170 3.09 -42.64 50.62
N ILE A 171 2.57 -42.24 51.79
CA ILE A 171 2.00 -40.91 52.00
C ILE A 171 3.04 -39.81 51.73
N GLN A 172 4.30 -40.02 52.13
CA GLN A 172 5.37 -39.07 51.86
C GLN A 172 5.58 -38.86 50.36
N VAL A 173 5.67 -39.94 49.57
CA VAL A 173 5.81 -39.86 48.11
C VAL A 173 4.58 -39.19 47.47
N ASP A 174 3.37 -39.55 47.91
CA ASP A 174 2.13 -38.95 47.41
C ASP A 174 2.08 -37.43 47.72
N PHE A 175 2.58 -37.02 48.89
CA PHE A 175 2.68 -35.61 49.28
C PHE A 175 3.68 -34.84 48.41
N GLU A 176 4.88 -35.38 48.20
CA GLU A 176 5.92 -34.78 47.34
C GLU A 176 5.41 -34.62 45.90
N ASN A 177 4.67 -35.61 45.38
CA ASN A 177 4.03 -35.54 44.06
C ASN A 177 2.97 -34.44 44.00
N ALA A 178 2.08 -34.36 44.99
CA ALA A 178 1.04 -33.33 45.04
C ALA A 178 1.63 -31.91 45.14
N GLU A 179 2.72 -31.74 45.89
CA GLU A 179 3.44 -30.46 45.97
C GLU A 179 4.03 -30.06 44.61
N GLN A 180 4.61 -31.01 43.89
CA GLN A 180 5.16 -30.76 42.56
C GLN A 180 4.07 -30.41 41.54
N GLU A 181 2.92 -31.09 41.57
CA GLU A 181 1.76 -30.76 40.73
C GLU A 181 1.22 -29.35 41.03
N LEU A 182 1.12 -28.98 42.31
CA LEU A 182 0.72 -27.63 42.73
C LEU A 182 1.68 -26.57 42.20
N LEU A 183 2.99 -26.83 42.27
CA LEU A 183 4.02 -25.92 41.78
C LEU A 183 3.93 -25.74 40.25
N ASN A 184 3.67 -26.82 39.51
CA ASN A 184 3.44 -26.79 38.07
C ASN A 184 2.17 -26.02 37.70
N SER A 185 1.06 -26.29 38.38
CA SER A 185 -0.20 -25.55 38.20
C SER A 185 -0.03 -24.05 38.45
N ARG A 186 0.71 -23.68 39.50
CA ARG A 186 1.00 -22.27 39.80
C ARG A 186 1.83 -21.60 38.71
N LYS A 187 2.79 -22.31 38.11
CA LYS A 187 3.57 -21.81 36.95
C LYS A 187 2.66 -21.62 35.74
N GLU A 188 1.78 -22.58 35.45
CA GLU A 188 0.85 -22.51 34.33
C GLU A 188 -0.11 -21.31 34.47
N VAL A 189 -0.66 -21.09 35.66
CA VAL A 189 -1.51 -19.93 35.94
C VAL A 189 -0.77 -18.61 35.69
N ARG A 190 0.49 -18.49 36.13
CA ARG A 190 1.30 -17.30 35.85
C ARG A 190 1.50 -17.08 34.35
N CYS A 191 1.79 -18.14 33.59
CA CYS A 191 1.94 -18.06 32.15
C CYS A 191 0.63 -17.62 31.46
N LYS A 192 -0.51 -18.20 31.85
CA LYS A 192 -1.83 -17.83 31.30
C LYS A 192 -2.19 -16.38 31.61
N ASN A 193 -1.91 -15.90 32.82
CA ASN A 193 -2.13 -14.49 33.18
C ASN A 193 -1.29 -13.55 32.31
N ALA A 194 0.00 -13.85 32.10
CA ALA A 194 0.85 -13.05 31.22
C ALA A 194 0.34 -13.03 29.77
N GLN A 195 -0.18 -14.16 29.27
CA GLN A 195 -0.81 -14.23 27.95
C GLN A 195 -2.09 -13.38 27.88
N LEU A 196 -2.94 -13.41 28.91
CA LEU A 196 -4.14 -12.58 28.98
C LEU A 196 -3.81 -11.09 28.98
N GLU A 197 -2.83 -10.66 29.77
CA GLU A 197 -2.35 -9.27 29.78
C GLU A 197 -1.83 -8.85 28.40
N GLN A 198 -1.11 -9.74 27.71
CA GLN A 198 -0.64 -9.47 26.36
C GLN A 198 -1.79 -9.31 25.36
N ILE A 199 -2.76 -10.23 25.38
CA ILE A 199 -3.96 -10.16 24.54
C ILE A 199 -4.74 -8.87 24.80
N GLN A 200 -4.88 -8.47 26.07
CA GLN A 200 -5.56 -7.22 26.43
C GLN A 200 -4.84 -5.99 25.87
N ARG A 201 -3.50 -5.94 25.97
CA ARG A 201 -2.72 -4.85 25.36
C ARG A 201 -2.87 -4.80 23.86
N ASP A 202 -2.85 -5.95 23.20
CA ASP A 202 -2.98 -6.01 21.74
C ASP A 202 -4.42 -5.67 21.28
N SER A 203 -5.44 -6.01 22.07
CA SER A 203 -6.81 -5.56 21.85
C SER A 203 -6.90 -4.04 21.90
N LEU A 204 -6.35 -3.42 22.95
CA LEU A 204 -6.36 -1.96 23.08
C LEU A 204 -5.65 -1.26 21.90
N LYS A 205 -4.50 -1.79 21.44
CA LYS A 205 -3.82 -1.26 20.26
C LYS A 205 -4.70 -1.32 19.01
N LYS A 206 -5.34 -2.46 18.77
CA LYS A 206 -6.27 -2.62 17.62
C LYS A 206 -7.46 -1.67 17.73
N ASP A 207 -7.97 -1.43 18.93
CA ASP A 207 -9.07 -0.47 19.14
C ASP A 207 -8.64 0.97 18.79
N PHE A 208 -7.43 1.36 19.18
CA PHE A 208 -6.86 2.66 18.78
C PHE A 208 -6.66 2.76 17.26
N GLU A 209 -6.12 1.72 16.61
CA GLU A 209 -5.97 1.67 15.16
C GLU A 209 -7.32 1.77 14.44
N LEU A 210 -8.34 1.06 14.93
CA LEU A 210 -9.69 1.11 14.39
C LEU A 210 -10.30 2.51 14.53
N GLN A 211 -10.11 3.16 15.67
CA GLN A 211 -10.57 4.53 15.88
C GLN A 211 -9.87 5.52 14.93
N ALA A 212 -8.55 5.38 14.73
CA ALA A 212 -7.80 6.21 13.79
C ALA A 212 -8.27 6.00 12.33
N LEU A 213 -8.49 4.75 11.92
CA LEU A 213 -9.04 4.43 10.60
C LEU A 213 -10.45 5.02 10.40
N LYS A 214 -11.30 4.95 11.44
CA LYS A 214 -12.64 5.55 11.40
C LYS A 214 -12.56 7.06 11.22
N GLN A 215 -11.66 7.73 11.93
CA GLN A 215 -11.44 9.17 11.77
C GLN A 215 -10.97 9.52 10.35
N HIS A 216 -9.98 8.81 9.82
CA HIS A 216 -9.52 9.01 8.45
C HIS A 216 -10.63 8.79 7.41
N LEU A 217 -11.50 7.80 7.61
CA LEU A 217 -12.65 7.59 6.73
C LEU A 217 -13.63 8.77 6.80
N HIS A 218 -13.89 9.31 7.98
CA HIS A 218 -14.72 10.51 8.14
C HIS A 218 -14.11 11.73 7.44
N GLU A 219 -12.79 11.95 7.57
CA GLU A 219 -12.06 13.02 6.88
C GLU A 219 -12.14 12.86 5.36
N LYS A 220 -11.87 11.66 4.83
CA LYS A 220 -11.98 11.39 3.39
C LYS A 220 -13.40 11.60 2.89
N LYS A 221 -14.42 11.19 3.65
CA LYS A 221 -15.83 11.44 3.32
C LYS A 221 -16.18 12.94 3.33
N ALA A 222 -15.55 13.74 4.20
CA ALA A 222 -15.71 15.20 4.18
C ALA A 222 -15.06 15.81 2.93
N ASN A 223 -13.84 15.40 2.60
CA ASN A 223 -13.14 15.89 1.41
C ASN A 223 -13.89 15.55 0.11
N ILE A 224 -14.44 14.34 -0.02
CA ILE A 224 -15.25 13.96 -1.18
C ILE A 224 -16.48 14.87 -1.32
N ARG A 225 -17.12 15.25 -0.20
CA ARG A 225 -18.26 16.19 -0.23
C ARG A 225 -17.83 17.57 -0.71
N SER A 226 -16.75 18.12 -0.16
CA SER A 226 -16.18 19.41 -0.60
C SER A 226 -15.86 19.41 -2.10
N LEU A 227 -15.15 18.39 -2.57
CA LEU A 227 -14.79 18.28 -3.98
C LEU A 227 -16.00 18.15 -4.91
N ASN A 228 -17.06 17.45 -4.46
CA ASN A 228 -18.31 17.38 -5.22
C ASN A 228 -19.02 18.73 -5.28
N GLU A 229 -19.02 19.50 -4.20
CA GLU A 229 -19.57 20.86 -4.15
C GLU A 229 -18.80 21.80 -5.10
N GLU A 230 -17.47 21.78 -5.03
CA GLU A 230 -16.59 22.54 -5.94
C GLU A 230 -16.80 22.15 -7.41
N LEU A 231 -16.95 20.86 -7.70
CA LEU A 231 -17.21 20.37 -9.05
C LEU A 231 -18.58 20.82 -9.58
N LEU A 232 -19.60 20.83 -8.73
CA LEU A 232 -20.92 21.37 -9.10
C LEU A 232 -20.86 22.87 -9.36
N GLN A 233 -20.13 23.61 -8.53
CA GLN A 233 -19.91 25.04 -8.73
C GLN A 233 -19.18 25.33 -10.05
N ALA A 234 -18.08 24.63 -10.33
CA ALA A 234 -17.34 24.78 -11.57
C ALA A 234 -18.20 24.48 -12.81
N ARG A 235 -19.06 23.45 -12.74
CA ARG A 235 -20.03 23.16 -13.83
C ARG A 235 -21.02 24.28 -14.06
N SER A 236 -21.55 24.88 -12.98
CA SER A 236 -22.45 26.03 -13.07
C SER A 236 -21.75 27.25 -13.69
N GLU A 237 -20.50 27.51 -13.29
CA GLU A 237 -19.69 28.59 -13.85
C GLU A 237 -19.42 28.40 -15.34
N ILE A 238 -19.07 27.18 -15.77
CA ILE A 238 -18.90 26.85 -17.19
C ILE A 238 -20.18 27.12 -17.98
N GLN A 239 -21.34 26.65 -17.49
CA GLN A 239 -22.62 26.89 -18.17
C GLN A 239 -22.95 28.39 -18.27
N SER A 240 -22.66 29.17 -17.22
CA SER A 240 -22.83 30.62 -17.22
C SER A 240 -21.93 31.32 -18.24
N LEU A 241 -20.66 30.91 -18.32
CA LEU A 241 -19.71 31.44 -19.29
C LEU A 241 -20.08 31.07 -20.73
N ASP A 242 -20.57 29.85 -20.98
CA ASP A 242 -21.04 29.42 -22.29
C ASP A 242 -22.22 30.26 -22.78
N LEU A 243 -23.17 30.59 -21.90
CA LEU A 243 -24.28 31.48 -22.23
C LEU A 243 -23.77 32.88 -22.59
N LYS A 244 -22.90 33.46 -21.76
CA LYS A 244 -22.30 34.77 -22.05
C LYS A 244 -21.52 34.78 -23.36
N ASN A 245 -20.81 33.70 -23.67
CA ASN A 245 -20.05 33.58 -24.92
C ASN A 245 -20.98 33.54 -26.14
N LYS A 246 -22.10 32.80 -26.06
CA LYS A 246 -23.13 32.80 -27.10
C LYS A 246 -23.74 34.19 -27.30
N ASP A 247 -24.04 34.89 -26.22
CA ASP A 247 -24.60 36.25 -26.28
C ASP A 247 -23.60 37.23 -26.95
N LEU A 248 -22.34 37.18 -26.54
CA LEU A 248 -21.27 37.99 -27.14
C LEU A 248 -21.07 37.65 -28.62
N GLN A 249 -21.14 36.38 -29.00
CA GLN A 249 -21.04 35.96 -30.40
C GLN A 249 -22.18 36.53 -31.25
N GLN A 250 -23.41 36.55 -30.73
CA GLN A 250 -24.54 37.18 -31.40
C GLN A 250 -24.35 38.70 -31.53
N GLU A 251 -23.86 39.36 -30.49
CA GLU A 251 -23.62 40.80 -30.51
C GLU A 251 -22.54 41.18 -31.53
N VAL A 252 -21.44 40.42 -31.58
CA VAL A 252 -20.40 40.58 -32.60
C VAL A 252 -20.97 40.39 -34.01
N GLN A 253 -21.86 39.41 -34.22
CA GLN A 253 -22.49 39.20 -35.52
C GLN A 253 -23.37 40.38 -35.94
N LYS A 254 -24.18 40.93 -35.01
CA LYS A 254 -25.00 42.12 -35.26
C LYS A 254 -24.14 43.34 -35.60
N LEU A 255 -23.08 43.58 -34.83
CA LEU A 255 -22.15 44.68 -35.08
C LEU A 255 -21.47 44.56 -36.44
N LYS A 256 -21.04 43.36 -36.84
CA LYS A 256 -20.49 43.11 -38.18
C LYS A 256 -21.50 43.47 -39.28
N GLN A 257 -22.75 43.03 -39.16
CA GLN A 257 -23.80 43.36 -40.12
C GLN A 257 -24.07 44.87 -40.21
N GLN A 258 -24.12 45.56 -39.06
CA GLN A 258 -24.30 47.01 -39.02
C GLN A 258 -23.13 47.75 -39.68
N HIS A 259 -21.90 47.34 -39.39
CA HIS A 259 -20.69 47.90 -39.99
C HIS A 259 -20.68 47.73 -41.51
N ASP A 260 -20.99 46.52 -42.01
CA ASP A 260 -21.03 46.24 -43.45
C ASP A 260 -22.11 47.07 -44.16
N LEU A 261 -23.28 47.24 -43.54
CA LEU A 261 -24.35 48.09 -44.06
C LEU A 261 -23.94 49.57 -44.06
N GLY A 262 -23.31 50.05 -42.99
CA GLY A 262 -22.75 51.40 -42.90
C GLY A 262 -21.69 51.69 -43.97
N ASN A 263 -20.82 50.72 -44.25
CA ASN A 263 -19.81 50.81 -45.31
C ASN A 263 -20.44 50.86 -46.71
N LYS A 264 -21.47 50.05 -46.96
CA LYS A 264 -22.23 50.10 -48.23
C LYS A 264 -22.89 51.46 -48.44
N ILE A 265 -23.59 51.98 -47.43
CA ILE A 265 -24.23 53.29 -47.48
C ILE A 265 -23.20 54.40 -47.73
N SER A 266 -22.07 54.38 -47.02
CA SER A 266 -21.02 55.40 -47.18
C SER A 266 -20.42 55.34 -48.59
N THR A 267 -20.16 54.14 -49.11
CA THR A 267 -19.68 53.94 -50.48
C THR A 267 -20.67 54.47 -51.51
N GLU A 268 -21.97 54.21 -51.34
CA GLU A 268 -23.03 54.68 -52.24
C GLU A 268 -23.20 56.20 -52.19
N LYS A 269 -23.13 56.81 -51.01
CA LYS A 269 -23.12 58.28 -50.84
C LYS A 269 -21.95 58.91 -51.62
N VAL A 270 -20.76 58.33 -51.53
CA VAL A 270 -19.59 58.80 -52.27
C VAL A 270 -19.79 58.67 -53.78
N LYS A 271 -20.33 57.53 -54.27
CA LYS A 271 -20.67 57.34 -55.68
C LYS A 271 -21.66 58.39 -56.18
N LEU A 272 -22.78 58.58 -55.48
CA LEU A 272 -23.80 59.57 -55.84
C LEU A 272 -23.25 61.00 -55.88
N TYR A 273 -22.37 61.35 -54.93
CA TYR A 273 -21.71 62.66 -54.92
C TYR A 273 -20.88 62.89 -56.20
N TYR A 274 -20.06 61.91 -56.59
CA TYR A 274 -19.26 62.01 -57.81
C TYR A 274 -20.12 61.97 -59.08
N ASP A 275 -21.18 61.15 -59.12
CA ASP A 275 -22.12 61.11 -60.25
C ASP A 275 -22.84 62.46 -60.46
N LEU A 276 -23.21 63.14 -59.38
CA LEU A 276 -23.76 64.50 -59.45
C LEU A 276 -22.73 65.50 -59.98
N LYS A 277 -21.48 65.43 -59.50
CA LYS A 277 -20.39 66.31 -59.95
C LYS A 277 -20.07 66.09 -61.42
N ILE A 278 -20.00 64.83 -61.87
CA ILE A 278 -19.80 64.47 -63.28
C ILE A 278 -20.94 65.01 -64.15
N ARG A 279 -22.20 64.79 -63.76
CA ARG A 279 -23.36 65.33 -64.50
C ARG A 279 -23.35 66.85 -64.59
N LYS A 280 -22.91 67.53 -63.53
CA LYS A 280 -22.74 68.99 -63.54
C LYS A 280 -21.69 69.42 -64.56
N ILE A 281 -20.48 68.84 -64.50
CA ILE A 281 -19.40 69.13 -65.44
C ILE A 281 -19.80 68.81 -66.89
N GLN A 282 -20.52 67.71 -67.13
CA GLN A 282 -21.03 67.36 -68.47
C GLN A 282 -22.00 68.41 -69.02
N LYS A 283 -22.92 68.93 -68.19
CA LYS A 283 -23.83 70.01 -68.59
C LYS A 283 -23.07 71.30 -68.92
N GLU A 284 -22.10 71.67 -68.09
CA GLU A 284 -21.22 72.83 -68.32
C GLU A 284 -20.43 72.66 -69.62
N LEU A 285 -19.90 71.47 -69.89
CA LEU A 285 -19.16 71.15 -71.11
C LEU A 285 -20.03 71.24 -72.37
N GLU A 286 -21.26 70.72 -72.34
CA GLU A 286 -22.18 70.84 -73.47
C GLU A 286 -22.65 72.29 -73.68
N ALA A 287 -22.80 73.09 -72.62
CA ALA A 287 -23.09 74.52 -72.73
C ALA A 287 -21.95 75.28 -73.44
N VAL A 288 -20.70 75.11 -72.97
CA VAL A 288 -19.51 75.72 -73.61
C VAL A 288 -19.33 75.26 -75.05
N LYS A 289 -19.63 73.99 -75.34
CA LYS A 289 -19.58 73.45 -76.71
C LYS A 289 -20.64 74.06 -77.62
N ASN A 290 -21.83 74.36 -77.11
CA ASN A 290 -22.87 75.07 -77.86
C ASN A 290 -22.46 76.52 -78.14
N GLU A 291 -21.98 77.23 -77.12
CA GLU A 291 -21.45 78.59 -77.25
C GLU A 291 -20.31 78.65 -78.27
N LEU A 292 -19.37 77.69 -78.23
CA LEU A 292 -18.30 77.59 -79.22
C LEU A 292 -18.80 77.35 -80.65
N ARG A 293 -19.90 76.59 -80.82
CA ARG A 293 -20.51 76.39 -82.16
C ARG A 293 -21.16 77.67 -82.66
N ASP A 294 -21.88 78.38 -81.80
CA ASP A 294 -22.53 79.65 -82.14
C ASP A 294 -21.49 80.72 -82.47
N GLU A 295 -20.41 80.81 -81.69
CA GLU A 295 -19.30 81.74 -81.94
C GLU A 295 -18.59 81.42 -83.26
N LYS A 296 -18.34 80.13 -83.57
CA LYS A 296 -17.81 79.72 -84.88
C LYS A 296 -18.73 80.11 -86.03
N LEU A 297 -20.05 79.99 -85.85
CA LEU A 297 -21.04 80.39 -86.85
C LEU A 297 -21.04 81.91 -87.04
N LEU A 298 -21.00 82.69 -85.96
CA LEU A 298 -20.88 84.15 -86.00
C LEU A 298 -19.58 84.59 -86.67
N HIS A 299 -18.45 83.98 -86.30
CA HIS A 299 -17.15 84.23 -86.91
C HIS A 299 -17.18 83.93 -88.42
N ALA A 300 -17.74 82.79 -88.84
CA ALA A 300 -17.87 82.45 -90.25
C ALA A 300 -18.73 83.49 -91.03
N LYS A 301 -19.79 84.03 -90.41
CA LYS A 301 -20.58 85.14 -90.99
C LYS A 301 -19.75 86.42 -91.09
N ALA A 302 -19.01 86.77 -90.03
CA ALA A 302 -18.15 87.94 -90.00
C ALA A 302 -17.04 87.88 -91.07
N VAL A 303 -16.38 86.72 -91.21
CA VAL A 303 -15.38 86.49 -92.27
C VAL A 303 -16.00 86.66 -93.66
N LYS A 304 -17.19 86.10 -93.91
CA LYS A 304 -17.90 86.30 -95.18
C LYS A 304 -18.23 87.77 -95.43
N ALA A 305 -18.68 88.51 -94.42
CA ALA A 305 -18.96 89.94 -94.54
C ALA A 305 -17.69 90.75 -94.85
N LEU A 306 -16.58 90.45 -94.16
CA LEU A 306 -15.27 91.05 -94.45
C LEU A 306 -14.79 90.72 -95.86
N GLU A 307 -15.05 89.51 -96.37
CA GLU A 307 -14.70 89.11 -97.72
C GLU A 307 -15.54 89.85 -98.78
N ILE A 308 -16.84 90.05 -98.53
CA ILE A 308 -17.71 90.90 -99.36
C ILE A 308 -17.17 92.34 -99.38
N LEU A 309 -16.84 92.90 -98.21
CA LEU A 309 -16.25 94.24 -98.13
C LEU A 309 -14.94 94.31 -98.90
N ARG A 310 -14.05 93.33 -98.71
CA ARG A 310 -12.78 93.23 -99.46
C ARG A 310 -13.04 93.23 -100.96
N LYS A 311 -13.98 92.41 -101.45
CA LYS A 311 -14.39 92.38 -102.87
C LYS A 311 -14.94 93.73 -103.34
N HIS A 312 -15.77 94.40 -102.54
CA HIS A 312 -16.31 95.73 -102.85
C HIS A 312 -15.21 96.80 -102.97
N PHE A 313 -14.26 96.82 -102.04
CA PHE A 313 -13.12 97.75 -102.09
C PHE A 313 -12.14 97.42 -103.22
N SER A 314 -11.99 96.14 -103.61
CA SER A 314 -11.16 95.73 -104.76
C SER A 314 -11.82 95.98 -106.12
N ALA A 315 -13.16 96.03 -106.20
CA ALA A 315 -13.91 96.32 -107.43
C ALA A 315 -14.10 97.83 -107.69
N ARG A 316 -13.62 98.69 -106.80
CA ARG A 316 -13.65 100.15 -106.94
C ARG A 316 -12.43 100.61 -107.77
N PRO A 317 -12.59 101.42 -108.83
CA PRO A 317 -11.45 101.98 -109.56
C PRO A 317 -10.64 102.90 -108.63
N LEU A 318 -9.32 102.87 -108.75
CA LEU A 318 -8.42 103.81 -108.10
C LEU A 318 -8.65 105.22 -108.69
N SER A 319 -9.58 105.97 -108.10
CA SER A 319 -9.69 107.41 -108.31
C SER A 319 -8.87 108.11 -107.21
N ASN A 320 -7.76 108.71 -107.63
CA ASN A 320 -6.89 109.58 -106.85
C ASN A 320 -7.67 110.56 -105.97
N THR A 321 -7.44 110.52 -104.66
CA THR A 321 -7.48 111.69 -103.79
C THR A 321 -6.33 111.56 -102.81
N LEU A 322 -5.17 112.05 -103.25
CA LEU A 322 -4.11 112.52 -102.39
C LEU A 322 -4.68 113.67 -101.54
N ASP A 323 -4.12 113.82 -100.35
CA ASP A 323 -4.27 114.90 -99.38
C ASP A 323 -5.25 114.70 -98.22
N ASN A 324 -4.62 114.78 -97.04
CA ASN A 324 -5.16 114.93 -95.69
C ASN A 324 -5.49 113.64 -94.93
N LEU A 325 -4.46 113.08 -94.27
CA LEU A 325 -4.29 113.33 -92.83
C LEU A 325 -3.00 112.66 -92.33
N ARG A 326 -1.93 113.46 -92.39
CA ARG A 326 -0.81 113.39 -91.45
C ARG A 326 -1.34 113.76 -90.07
N VAL A 327 -1.41 112.81 -89.14
CA VAL A 327 -1.37 113.09 -87.69
C VAL A 327 -0.57 111.98 -87.02
N ASP A 328 0.37 112.45 -86.20
CA ASP A 328 1.54 111.75 -85.71
C ASP A 328 1.25 110.72 -84.62
N PHE A 329 2.21 109.81 -84.48
CA PHE A 329 2.42 108.94 -83.33
C PHE A 329 2.54 109.74 -82.03
N LEU A 330 1.82 109.28 -81.00
CA LEU A 330 2.29 109.22 -79.61
C LEU A 330 1.71 107.99 -78.93
#